data_AF-A0A1S9CI00-F1
#
_entry.id   AF-A0A1S9CI00-F1
#
_cell.length_a   1.000
_cell.length_b   1.000
_cell.length_c   1.000
_cell.angle_alpha   90.00
_cell.angle_beta   90.00
_cell.angle_gamma   90.00
#
_symmetry.space_group_name_H-M   'P 1'
#
loop_
_entity.id
_entity.type
_entity.pdbx_description
1 polymer ?
#
loop_
_entity_poly.entity_id
_entity_poly.type
_entity_poly.pdbx_seq_one_letter_code
_entity_poly.pdbx_strand_id
1 'polypeptide(L)' 'MATITQQIIELLDILPEEEQTLAYEFLKRMVLAWDPDFVKLTPFEEIQLTQAMQSVEDGELYTDEDINWD' A
#
# COMPACT_ATOMS: atom_id res chain seq x y z
N MET A 1 0.54 -4.17 -10.60
CA MET A 1 1.46 -3.00 -10.54
C MET A 1 1.39 -2.29 -11.89
N ALA A 2 1.47 -0.96 -11.91
CA ALA A 2 1.57 -0.24 -13.18
C ALA A 2 2.91 -0.61 -13.85
N THR A 3 2.92 -0.80 -15.17
CA THR A 3 4.12 -1.19 -15.95
C THR A 3 5.30 -0.24 -15.73
N ILE A 4 5.01 1.04 -15.49
CA ILE A 4 5.98 2.09 -15.20
C ILE A 4 6.65 1.90 -13.83
N THR A 5 5.90 1.47 -12.80
CA THR A 5 6.46 1.23 -11.46
C THR A 5 7.55 0.17 -11.51
N GLN A 6 7.34 -0.87 -12.30
CA GLN A 6 8.27 -1.97 -12.45
C GLN A 6 9.56 -1.53 -13.13
N GLN A 7 9.44 -0.72 -14.20
CA GLN A 7 10.59 -0.11 -14.87
C GLN A 7 11.38 0.83 -13.95
N ILE A 8 10.70 1.62 -13.11
CA ILE A 8 11.36 2.51 -12.15
C ILE A 8 12.20 1.69 -11.16
N ILE A 9 11.67 0.58 -10.65
CA ILE A 9 12.38 -0.30 -9.73
C ILE A 9 13.63 -0.89 -10.39
N GLU A 10 13.49 -1.41 -11.62
CA GLU A 10 14.62 -1.96 -12.39
C GLU A 10 15.71 -0.91 -12.64
N LEU A 11 15.33 0.33 -12.92
CA LEU A 11 16.28 1.43 -13.11
C LEU A 11 16.95 1.87 -11.82
N LEU A 12 16.25 1.83 -10.68
CA LEU A 12 16.84 2.14 -9.38
C LEU A 12 17.89 1.10 -8.96
N ASP A 13 17.62 -0.18 -9.25
CA ASP A 13 18.46 -1.30 -8.81
C ASP A 13 19.86 -1.30 -9.48
N ILE A 14 19.97 -0.73 -10.68
CA ILE A 14 21.24 -0.60 -11.40
C ILE A 14 22.09 0.61 -10.98
N LEU A 15 21.54 1.53 -10.18
CA LEU A 15 22.25 2.75 -9.77
C LEU A 15 23.29 2.47 -8.67
N PRO A 16 24.37 3.27 -8.58
CA PRO A 16 25.25 3.28 -7.41
C PRO A 16 24.51 3.67 -6.13
N GLU A 17 25.00 3.24 -4.97
CA GLU A 17 24.35 3.42 -3.65
C GLU A 17 24.07 4.90 -3.30
N GLU A 18 24.96 5.82 -3.67
CA GLU A 18 24.76 7.26 -3.47
C GLU A 18 23.55 7.79 -4.27
N GLU A 19 23.40 7.34 -5.52
CA GLU A 19 22.30 7.75 -6.40
C GLU A 19 20.98 7.09 -5.99
N GLN A 20 21.02 5.85 -5.48
CA GLN A 20 19.85 5.20 -4.89
C GLN A 20 19.35 5.96 -3.65
N THR A 21 20.27 6.44 -2.81
CA THR A 21 19.93 7.23 -1.62
C THR A 21 19.27 8.56 -2.01
N LEU A 22 19.79 9.23 -3.03
CA LEU A 22 19.19 10.47 -3.55
C LEU A 22 17.79 10.20 -4.12
N ALA A 23 17.63 9.15 -4.92
CA ALA A 23 16.35 8.77 -5.51
C ALA A 23 15.31 8.40 -4.43
N TYR A 24 15.73 7.72 -3.36
CA TYR A 24 14.88 7.42 -2.22
C TYR A 24 14.38 8.68 -1.51
N GLU A 25 15.26 9.63 -1.18
CA GLU A 25 14.89 10.89 -0.54
C GLU A 25 13.97 11.74 -1.42
N PHE A 26 14.19 11.72 -2.74
CA PHE A 26 13.32 12.39 -3.69
C PHE A 26 11.91 11.78 -3.73
N LEU A 27 11.81 10.45 -3.88
CA LEU A 27 10.54 9.74 -3.87
C LEU A 27 9.79 9.95 -2.55
N LYS A 28 10.50 9.87 -1.42
CA LYS A 28 9.94 10.13 -0.09
C LYS A 28 9.33 11.53 0.02
N ARG A 29 10.02 12.55 -0.50
CA ARG A 29 9.47 13.93 -0.53
C ARG A 29 8.25 14.05 -1.43
N MET A 30 8.23 13.37 -2.57
CA MET A 30 7.05 13.35 -3.45
C MET A 30 5.85 12.69 -2.76
N VAL A 31 6.07 11.57 -2.08
CA VAL A 31 5.02 10.88 -1.31
C VAL A 31 4.51 11.78 -0.19
N LEU A 32 5.40 12.40 0.60
CA LEU A 32 5.00 13.33 1.66
C LEU A 32 4.25 14.58 1.15
N ALA A 33 4.62 15.10 -0.02
CA ALA A 33 3.91 16.23 -0.61
C ALA A 33 2.53 15.82 -1.15
N TRP A 34 2.39 14.59 -1.62
CA TRP A 34 1.14 14.05 -2.13
C TRP A 34 0.21 13.59 -1.00
N ASP A 35 0.77 12.99 0.05
CA ASP A 35 0.09 12.46 1.23
C ASP A 35 0.93 12.70 2.50
N PRO A 36 0.79 13.88 3.12
CA PRO A 36 1.59 14.27 4.29
C PRO A 36 1.39 13.34 5.49
N ASP A 37 0.18 12.81 5.63
CA ASP A 37 -0.24 12.04 6.80
C ASP A 37 -0.29 10.53 6.50
N PHE A 38 0.09 10.10 5.29
CA PHE A 38 0.00 8.71 4.81
C PHE A 38 -1.41 8.09 4.96
N VAL A 39 -2.47 8.91 4.86
CA VAL A 39 -3.87 8.48 5.07
C VAL A 39 -4.57 8.16 3.74
N LYS A 40 -3.98 8.50 2.59
CA LYS A 40 -4.58 8.24 1.29
C LYS A 40 -4.46 6.76 0.95
N LEU A 41 -5.61 6.13 0.84
CA LEU A 41 -5.71 4.76 0.35
C LEU A 41 -5.21 4.71 -1.09
N THR A 42 -4.33 3.75 -1.36
CA THR A 42 -4.09 3.33 -2.74
C THR A 42 -5.40 2.75 -3.31
N PRO A 43 -5.60 2.77 -4.64
CA PRO A 43 -6.81 2.18 -5.24
C PRO A 43 -7.03 0.70 -4.87
N PHE A 44 -5.93 -0.03 -4.61
CA PHE A 44 -6.00 -1.41 -4.15
C PHE A 44 -6.51 -1.51 -2.70
N GLU A 45 -5.98 -0.67 -1.80
CA GLU A 45 -6.44 -0.61 -0.40
C GLU A 45 -7.89 -0.13 -0.29
N GLU A 46 -8.31 0.80 -1.14
CA GLU A 46 -9.70 1.26 -1.21
C GLU A 46 -10.66 0.13 -1.61
N ILE A 47 -10.28 -0.70 -2.60
CA ILE A 47 -11.06 -1.88 -3.00
C ILE A 47 -11.15 -2.87 -1.84
N GLN A 48 -10.02 -3.17 -1.18
CA GLN A 48 -10.02 -4.10 -0.05
C GLN A 48 -10.85 -3.57 1.13
N LEU A 49 -10.76 -2.27 1.42
CA LEU A 49 -11.56 -1.65 2.47
C LEU A 49 -13.05 -1.72 2.15
N THR A 50 -13.43 -1.41 0.91
CA THR A 50 -14.83 -1.49 0.45
C THR A 50 -15.36 -2.92 0.57
N GLN A 51 -14.58 -3.91 0.16
CA GLN A 51 -14.94 -5.33 0.28
C GLN A 51 -15.09 -5.75 1.75
N ALA A 52 -14.16 -5.34 2.60
CA ALA A 52 -14.22 -5.63 4.03
C ALA A 52 -15.46 -4.99 4.67
N MET A 53 -15.79 -3.75 4.31
CA MET A 53 -17.01 -3.07 4.76
C MET A 53 -18.29 -3.80 4.31
N GLN A 54 -18.32 -4.31 3.08
CA GLN A 54 -19.44 -5.11 2.58
C GLN A 54 -19.60 -6.41 3.36
N SER A 55 -18.52 -7.16 3.62
CA SER A 55 -18.58 -8.36 4.45
C SER A 55 -19.04 -8.08 5.90
N VAL A 56 -18.78 -6.87 6.43
CA VAL A 56 -19.36 -6.43 7.71
C VAL A 56 -20.88 -6.26 7.60
N GLU A 57 -21.35 -5.56 6.56
CA GLU A 57 -22.77 -5.33 6.31
C GLU A 57 -23.54 -6.63 6.03
N ASP A 58 -22.93 -7.56 5.31
CA ASP A 58 -23.48 -8.87 4.96
C ASP A 58 -23.47 -9.86 6.14
N GLY A 59 -22.85 -9.48 7.27
CA GLY A 59 -22.81 -10.29 8.49
C GLY A 59 -21.86 -11.49 8.40
N GLU A 60 -20.86 -11.43 7.51
CA GLU A 60 -19.86 -12.48 7.28
C GLU A 60 -18.70 -12.43 8.30
N LEU A 61 -18.80 -11.57 9.31
CA LEU A 61 -17.83 -11.48 10.40
C LEU A 61 -18.13 -12.50 11.48
N TYR A 62 -17.11 -13.30 11.81
CA TYR A 62 -17.12 -14.16 12.98
C TYR A 62 -16.43 -13.44 14.13
N THR A 63 -17.08 -13.41 15.28
CA THR A 63 -16.47 -12.96 16.54
C THR A 63 -15.67 -14.11 17.16
N ASP A 64 -14.83 -13.78 18.15
CA ASP A 64 -14.05 -14.77 18.89
C ASP A 64 -14.94 -15.85 19.55
N GLU A 65 -16.19 -15.48 19.87
CA GLU A 65 -17.22 -16.36 20.44
C GLU A 65 -17.81 -17.33 19.41
N ASP A 66 -17.72 -17.02 18.12
CA ASP A 66 -18.25 -17.84 17.01
C ASP A 66 -17.26 -18.95 16.58
N ILE A 67 -16.03 -18.93 17.10
CA ILE A 67 -14.97 -19.89 16.75
C ILE A 67 -14.88 -20.95 17.85
N ASN A 68 -15.01 -22.23 17.46
CA ASN A 68 -14.75 -23.34 18.38
C ASN A 68 -13.23 -23.59 18.48
N TRP A 69 -12.65 -23.20 19.62
CA TRP A 69 -11.22 -23.28 19.89
C TRP A 69 -10.79 -24.60 20.57
N ASP A 70 -11.73 -25.48 20.91
CA ASP A 70 -11.47 -26.80 21.51
C ASP A 70 -10.87 -27.83 20.52
#